data_AF-A0A847BRU7-F1
#
_entry.id   AF-A0A847BRU7-F1
#
_cell.length_a   1.000
_cell.length_b   1.000
_cell.length_c   1.000
_cell.angle_alpha   90.00
_cell.angle_beta   90.00
_cell.angle_gamma   90.00
#
_symmetry.space_group_name_H-M   'P 1'
#
loop_
_entity.id
_entity.type
_entity.pdbx_description
1 polymer ?
#
loop_
_entity_poly.entity_id
_entity_poly.type
_entity_poly.pdbx_seq_one_letter_code
_entity_poly.pdbx_strand_id
1 'polypeptide(L)' 'ANTAEGTPIYGMPILNVEEARHVIIMNYDKQPGYAGVDNPLYKEGREDQIALLLGDATASLKKLLQDLREYCG' A
#
# COMPACT_ATOMS: atom_id res chain seq x y z
N ALA A 1 8.07 4.13 10.10
CA ALA A 1 8.68 5.35 10.65
C ALA A 1 8.54 5.42 12.17
N ASN A 2 7.31 5.40 12.71
CA ASN A 2 7.04 5.51 14.15
C ASN A 2 7.74 4.46 15.02
N THR A 3 7.94 3.24 14.51
CA THR A 3 8.53 2.10 15.25
C THR A 3 9.80 1.54 14.62
N ALA A 4 10.30 2.17 13.56
CA ALA A 4 11.41 1.65 12.76
C ALA A 4 12.78 2.10 13.31
N GLU A 5 13.04 1.87 14.59
CA GLU A 5 14.27 2.29 15.27
C GLU A 5 15.53 1.78 14.55
N GLY A 6 16.59 2.60 14.53
CA GLY A 6 17.85 2.28 13.86
C GLY A 6 17.81 2.34 12.33
N THR A 7 16.69 2.73 11.72
CA THR A 7 16.58 2.90 10.26
C THR A 7 16.61 4.39 9.84
N PRO A 8 16.94 4.71 8.58
CA PRO A 8 16.95 6.09 8.08
C PRO A 8 15.60 6.82 8.13
N ILE A 9 14.49 6.10 8.34
CA ILE A 9 13.14 6.67 8.38
C ILE A 9 12.58 6.79 9.80
N TYR A 10 13.37 6.47 10.83
CA TYR A 10 12.92 6.58 12.21
C TYR A 10 12.61 8.05 12.56
N GLY A 11 11.44 8.29 13.19
CA GLY A 11 11.00 9.63 13.56
C GLY A 11 10.55 10.54 12.41
N MET A 12 10.59 10.07 11.15
CA MET A 12 10.06 10.81 10.02
C MET A 12 8.53 10.94 10.13
N PRO A 13 7.96 12.15 9.99
CA PRO A 13 6.50 12.30 9.92
C PRO A 13 5.93 11.54 8.72
N ILE A 14 4.87 10.75 8.95
CA ILE A 14 4.18 9.97 7.92
C ILE A 14 2.67 10.18 8.00
N LEU A 15 1.96 9.77 6.95
CA LEU A 15 0.51 9.73 6.94
C LEU A 15 0.00 8.51 7.73
N ASN A 16 -0.99 8.72 8.61
CA ASN A 16 -1.63 7.65 9.38
C ASN A 16 -2.67 6.88 8.54
N VAL A 17 -2.24 6.32 7.40
CA VAL A 17 -3.14 5.63 6.47
C VAL A 17 -3.77 4.37 7.08
N GLU A 18 -3.17 3.79 8.12
CA GLU A 18 -3.69 2.61 8.82
C GLU A 18 -4.91 2.88 9.68
N GLU A 19 -5.24 4.14 9.97
CA GLU A 19 -6.47 4.53 10.67
C GLU A 19 -7.70 4.47 9.75
N ALA A 20 -7.50 4.37 8.43
CA ALA A 20 -8.60 4.23 7.49
C ALA A 20 -9.27 2.85 7.60
N ARG A 21 -10.60 2.79 7.40
CA ARG A 21 -11.36 1.54 7.45
C ARG A 21 -10.88 0.53 6.40
N HIS A 22 -10.57 0.99 5.20
CA HIS A 22 -10.03 0.18 4.11
C HIS A 22 -8.97 0.98 3.35
N VAL A 23 -7.91 0.31 2.92
CA VAL A 23 -6.81 0.92 2.16
C VAL A 23 -6.53 0.08 0.92
N ILE A 24 -6.43 0.72 -0.24
CA ILE A 24 -5.95 0.09 -1.46
C ILE A 24 -4.53 0.60 -1.72
N ILE A 25 -3.56 -0.31 -1.73
CA ILE A 25 -2.17 0.01 -2.04
C ILE A 25 -1.84 -0.53 -3.42
N MET A 26 -1.45 0.37 -4.32
CA MET A 26 -1.06 0.05 -5.69
C MET A 26 0.46 0.22 -5.80
N ASN A 27 1.19 -0.88 -5.96
CA ASN A 27 2.65 -0.87 -6.07
C ASN A 27 3.13 -1.97 -7.01
N TYR A 28 4.35 -1.89 -7.53
CA TYR A 28 4.84 -2.94 -8.44
C TYR A 28 5.03 -4.29 -7.73
N ASP A 29 5.64 -4.26 -6.56
CA ASP A 29 5.91 -5.42 -5.72
C ASP A 29 5.84 -5.02 -4.21
N LYS A 30 6.33 -5.90 -3.34
CA LYS A 30 6.42 -5.64 -1.90
C LYS A 30 7.82 -5.18 -1.45
N GLN A 31 8.74 -4.95 -2.38
CA GLN A 31 10.13 -4.64 -2.06
C GLN A 31 10.25 -3.26 -1.40
N PRO A 32 11.29 -3.05 -0.57
CA PRO A 32 11.57 -1.75 0.00
C PRO A 32 11.72 -0.64 -1.05
N GLY A 33 11.23 0.54 -0.70
CA GLY A 33 11.49 1.76 -1.47
C GLY A 33 12.89 2.31 -1.23
N TYR A 34 13.07 3.60 -1.51
CA TYR A 34 14.36 4.29 -1.43
C TYR A 34 15.12 4.10 -0.11
N ALA A 35 14.42 4.07 1.02
CA ALA A 35 15.04 3.93 2.33
C ALA A 35 15.54 2.50 2.66
N GLY A 36 15.22 1.51 1.83
CA GLY A 36 15.64 0.12 2.06
C GLY A 36 15.00 -0.54 3.28
N VAL A 37 13.84 -0.05 3.73
CA VAL A 37 13.09 -0.60 4.88
C VAL A 37 11.78 -1.21 4.40
N ASP A 38 11.46 -2.41 4.88
CA ASP A 38 10.19 -3.09 4.60
C ASP A 38 8.99 -2.29 5.13
N ASN A 39 7.88 -2.33 4.40
CA ASN A 39 6.64 -1.67 4.80
C ASN A 39 5.75 -2.62 5.62
N PRO A 40 5.47 -2.34 6.92
CA PRO A 40 4.59 -3.18 7.73
C PRO A 40 3.15 -3.31 7.20
N LEU A 41 2.71 -2.40 6.33
CA LEU A 41 1.40 -2.49 5.67
C LEU A 41 1.31 -3.67 4.68
N TYR A 42 2.43 -4.27 4.28
CA TYR A 42 2.47 -5.39 3.33
C TYR A 42 2.50 -6.77 3.99
N LYS A 43 2.51 -6.81 5.33
CA LYS A 43 2.52 -8.04 6.11
C LYS A 43 1.23 -8.84 5.93
N GLU A 44 1.36 -10.16 5.94
CA GLU A 44 0.23 -11.09 5.94
C GLU A 44 -0.65 -10.88 7.18
N GLY A 45 -1.94 -11.19 7.07
CA GLY A 45 -2.93 -11.03 8.14
C GLY A 45 -3.58 -9.64 8.20
N ARG A 46 -3.38 -8.81 7.16
CA ARG A 46 -3.99 -7.47 7.03
C ARG A 46 -5.00 -7.38 5.88
N GLU A 47 -5.31 -8.49 5.22
CA GLU A 47 -6.08 -8.56 3.97
C GLU A 47 -7.53 -8.06 4.14
N ASP A 48 -8.09 -8.11 5.34
CA ASP A 48 -9.42 -7.59 5.65
C ASP A 48 -9.50 -6.05 5.60
N GLN A 49 -8.37 -5.37 5.82
CA GLN A 49 -8.27 -3.91 5.81
C GLN A 49 -7.54 -3.40 4.56
N ILE A 50 -6.53 -4.13 4.09
CA ILE A 50 -5.60 -3.68 3.05
C ILE A 50 -5.70 -4.57 1.82
N ALA A 51 -6.14 -3.97 0.71
CA ALA A 51 -6.08 -4.58 -0.61
C ALA A 51 -4.77 -4.18 -1.32
N LEU A 52 -3.92 -5.16 -1.62
CA LEU A 52 -2.69 -4.95 -2.38
C LEU A 52 -2.93 -5.26 -3.86
N LEU A 53 -2.86 -4.23 -4.71
CA LEU A 53 -2.93 -4.34 -6.17
C LEU A 53 -1.52 -4.25 -6.75
N LEU A 54 -0.85 -5.40 -6.86
CA LEU A 54 0.52 -5.47 -7.35
C LEU A 54 0.59 -5.42 -8.87
N GLY A 55 1.53 -4.62 -9.41
CA GLY A 55 1.80 -4.49 -10.84
C GLY A 55 2.08 -3.06 -11.29
N ASP A 56 2.13 -2.85 -12.60
CA ASP A 56 2.25 -1.49 -13.17
C ASP A 56 1.08 -0.60 -12.71
N ALA A 57 1.40 0.56 -12.13
CA ALA A 57 0.40 1.42 -11.51
C ALA A 57 -0.66 1.90 -12.52
N THR A 58 -0.26 2.18 -13.76
CA THR A 58 -1.19 2.62 -14.81
C THR A 58 -2.11 1.49 -15.23
N ALA A 59 -1.58 0.29 -15.43
CA ALA A 59 -2.36 -0.88 -15.78
C ALA A 59 -3.35 -1.26 -14.67
N SER A 60 -2.89 -1.32 -13.42
CA SER A 60 -3.72 -1.64 -12.26
C SER A 60 -4.85 -0.63 -12.06
N LEU A 61 -4.58 0.68 -12.23
CA LEU A 61 -5.59 1.72 -12.11
C LEU A 61 -6.62 1.64 -13.22
N LYS A 62 -6.18 1.43 -14.47
CA LYS A 62 -7.08 1.25 -15.61
C LYS A 62 -8.02 0.08 -15.41
N LYS A 63 -7.48 -1.05 -14.95
CA LYS A 63 -8.28 -2.25 -14.65
C LYS A 63 -9.32 -1.97 -13.56
N LEU A 64 -8.93 -1.37 -12.44
CA LEU A 64 -9.85 -1.01 -11.37
C LEU A 64 -11.00 -0.11 -11.85
N LEU A 65 -10.69 0.89 -12.68
CA LEU A 65 -11.68 1.80 -13.26
C LEU A 65 -12.59 1.13 -14.30
N GLN A 66 -12.13 0.06 -14.95
CA GLN A 66 -12.95 -0.74 -15.85
C GLN A 66 -13.91 -1.62 -15.04
N ASP A 67 -13.37 -2.39 -14.09
CA ASP A 67 -14.15 -3.29 -13.23
C ASP A 67 -15.25 -2.51 -12.48
N LEU A 68 -14.94 -1.30 -12.00
CA LEU A 68 -15.92 -0.43 -11.36
C LEU A 68 -17.05 0.01 -12.30
N ARG A 69 -16.73 0.30 -13.57
CA ARG A 69 -17.74 0.69 -14.57
C ARG A 69 -18.66 -0.48 -14.91
N GLU A 70 -18.10 -1.68 -15.04
CA GLU A 70 -18.88 -2.89 -15.31
C GLU A 70 -19.75 -3.30 -14.11
N TYR A 71 -19.29 -3.03 -12.88
CA TYR A 71 -20.08 -3.29 -11.68
C TYR A 71 -21.21 -2.28 -11.45
N CYS A 72 -20.99 -1.01 -11.80
CA CYS A 72 -21.96 0.06 -11.61
C CYS A 72 -22.94 0.26 -12.78
N GLY A 73 -22.61 -0.23 -13.97
CA GLY A 73 -23.45 -0.17 -15.17
C GLY A 73 -24.48 -1.28 -15.22
#